data_AF-A0A521CK86-F1
#
_entry.id   AF-A0A521CK86-F1
#
_cell.length_a   1.000
_cell.length_b   1.000
_cell.length_c   1.000
_cell.angle_alpha   90.00
_cell.angle_beta   90.00
_cell.angle_gamma   90.00
#
_symmetry.space_group_name_H-M   'P 1'
#
loop_
_entity.id
_entity.type
_entity.pdbx_description
1 polymer ?
#
loop_
_entity_poly.entity_id
_entity_poly.type
_entity_poly.pdbx_seq_one_letter_code
_entity_poly.pdbx_strand_id
1 'polypeptide(L)'
;MAKLTKTIELMERIDKMIARKATGSPQELAERLNISRASLHRVIDVMKFFGAPIEYRISSQSYVYTCDVAFYCGFYAKKLSGEELQAVNGGFAKFKTLTNINTMQGLSLKK
;
A
#
# COMPACT_ATOMS: atom_id res chain seq x y z
N MET A 1 -9.62 -6.72 16.95
CA MET A 1 -8.97 -6.59 15.64
C MET A 1 -8.62 -5.15 15.21
N ALA A 2 -8.90 -4.10 16.00
CA ALA A 2 -8.75 -2.69 15.55
C ALA A 2 -7.34 -2.06 15.64
N LYS A 3 -6.35 -2.76 16.23
CA LYS A 3 -5.03 -2.16 16.49
C LYS A 3 -4.16 -2.09 15.23
N LEU A 4 -4.23 -3.11 14.38
CA LEU A 4 -3.43 -3.18 13.16
C LEU A 4 -3.89 -2.14 12.13
N THR A 5 -5.20 -2.08 11.86
CA THR A 5 -5.78 -1.13 10.88
C THR A 5 -5.44 0.33 11.22
N LYS A 6 -5.59 0.73 12.49
CA LYS A 6 -5.21 2.07 12.97
C LYS A 6 -3.74 2.39 12.76
N THR A 7 -2.87 1.40 12.91
CA THR A 7 -1.42 1.61 12.74
C THR A 7 -1.10 1.81 11.25
N ILE A 8 -1.73 1.03 10.36
CA ILE A 8 -1.60 1.19 8.91
C ILE A 8 -2.11 2.58 8.47
N GLU A 9 -3.27 3.00 8.95
CA GLU A 9 -3.81 4.35 8.69
C GLU A 9 -2.87 5.46 9.16
N LEU A 10 -2.24 5.29 10.33
CA LEU A 10 -1.23 6.24 10.83
C LEU A 10 0.01 6.29 9.93
N MET A 11 0.51 5.14 9.47
CA MET A 11 1.65 5.08 8.56
C MET A 11 1.34 5.80 7.25
N GLU A 12 0.16 5.59 6.65
CA GLU A 12 -0.25 6.30 5.44
C GLU A 12 -0.33 7.82 5.64
N ARG A 13 -0.83 8.27 6.79
CA ARG A 13 -0.92 9.71 7.09
C ARG A 13 0.47 10.31 7.27
N ILE A 14 1.36 9.63 7.98
CA ILE A 14 2.75 10.05 8.16
C ILE A 14 3.46 10.13 6.81
N ASP A 15 3.36 9.08 5.99
CA ASP A 15 3.96 9.02 4.65
C ASP A 15 3.55 10.22 3.78
N LYS A 16 2.24 10.49 3.69
CA LYS A 16 1.70 11.65 2.94
C LYS A 16 2.24 12.99 3.47
N MET A 17 2.48 13.11 4.78
CA MET A 17 3.02 14.33 5.37
C MET A 17 4.53 14.48 5.12
N ILE A 18 5.29 13.39 5.19
CA ILE A 18 6.74 13.37 4.87
C ILE A 18 6.93 13.72 3.39
N ALA A 19 6.17 13.09 2.48
CA ALA A 19 6.24 13.35 1.04
C ALA A 19 5.98 14.82 0.70
N ARG A 20 5.08 15.48 1.44
CA ARG A 20 4.77 16.91 1.29
C ARG A 20 5.71 17.85 2.06
N LYS A 21 6.71 17.31 2.78
CA LYS A 21 7.61 18.06 3.68
C LYS A 21 6.84 18.92 4.70
N ALA A 22 5.69 18.40 5.15
CA ALA A 22 4.74 19.12 5.98
C ALA A 22 4.60 18.49 7.36
N THR A 23 5.67 17.86 7.89
CA THR A 23 5.58 17.20 9.22
C THR A 23 5.72 18.19 10.36
N GLY A 24 6.57 19.20 10.21
CA GLY A 24 7.04 20.00 11.34
C GLY A 24 7.84 19.15 12.33
N SER A 25 8.03 19.71 13.53
CA SER A 25 8.71 19.06 14.64
C SER A 25 7.97 17.78 15.08
N PRO A 26 8.63 16.86 15.82
CA PRO A 26 7.97 15.65 16.29
C PRO A 26 6.77 15.92 17.20
N GLN A 27 6.77 17.06 17.88
CA GLN A 27 5.66 17.48 18.73
C GLN A 27 4.45 17.90 17.87
N GLU A 28 4.66 18.79 16.90
CA GLU A 28 3.60 19.25 15.99
C GLU A 28 3.02 18.10 15.16
N LEU A 29 3.86 17.18 14.69
CA LEU A 29 3.40 16.01 13.95
C LEU A 29 2.50 15.13 14.83
N ALA A 30 2.89 14.89 16.09
CA ALA A 30 2.11 14.08 17.02
C ALA A 30 0.75 14.72 17.32
N GLU A 31 0.71 16.03 17.55
CA GLU A 31 -0.51 16.81 17.77
C GLU A 31 -1.45 16.75 16.55
N ARG A 32 -0.92 16.92 15.33
CA ARG A 32 -1.70 16.84 14.09
C ARG A 32 -2.28 15.46 13.81
N LEU A 33 -1.59 14.41 14.27
CA LEU A 33 -2.06 13.03 14.19
C LEU A 33 -2.94 12.64 15.38
N ASN A 34 -3.11 13.53 16.36
CA ASN A 34 -3.83 13.30 17.62
C ASN A 34 -3.31 12.06 18.38
N ILE A 35 -1.99 11.93 18.47
CA ILE A 35 -1.30 10.86 19.20
C ILE A 35 -0.26 11.45 20.13
N SER A 36 0.20 10.67 21.10
CA SER A 36 1.34 11.08 21.92
C SER A 36 2.64 11.03 21.12
N ARG A 37 3.60 11.87 21.50
CA ARG A 37 4.94 11.88 20.92
C ARG A 37 5.61 10.49 20.98
N ALA A 38 5.46 9.78 22.09
CA ALA A 38 5.99 8.42 22.22
C ALA A 38 5.34 7.44 21.21
N SER A 39 4.04 7.56 20.96
CA SER A 39 3.37 6.74 19.94
C SER A 39 3.82 7.08 18.53
N LEU A 40 4.04 8.36 18.22
CA LEU A 40 4.62 8.77 16.94
C LEU A 40 5.98 8.09 16.71
N HIS A 41 6.89 8.16 17.69
CA HIS A 41 8.20 7.53 17.59
C HIS A 41 8.08 6.02 17.35
N ARG A 42 7.19 5.31 18.07
CA ARG A 42 6.94 3.89 17.82
C ARG A 42 6.47 3.60 16.40
N VAL A 43 5.58 4.42 15.84
CA VAL A 43 5.10 4.23 14.46
C VAL A 43 6.23 4.48 13.46
N ILE A 44 7.03 5.54 13.65
CA ILE A 44 8.21 5.81 12.81
C ILE A 44 9.23 4.67 12.89
N ASP A 45 9.48 4.10 14.07
CA ASP A 45 10.38 2.96 14.24
C ASP A 45 9.86 1.72 13.51
N VAL A 46 8.55 1.49 13.51
CA VAL A 46 7.93 0.41 12.72
C VAL A 46 8.07 0.69 11.21
N MET A 47 7.87 1.93 10.75
CA MET A 47 8.10 2.28 9.34
C MET A 47 9.57 2.04 8.94
N LYS A 48 10.52 2.43 9.79
CA LYS A 48 11.96 2.17 9.59
C LYS A 48 12.28 0.67 9.58
N PHE A 49 11.65 -0.10 10.46
CA PHE A 49 11.78 -1.56 10.48
C PHE A 49 11.29 -2.19 9.17
N PHE A 50 10.27 -1.62 8.53
CA PHE A 50 9.83 -2.00 7.18
C PHE A 50 10.69 -1.43 6.05
N GLY A 51 11.82 -0.81 6.36
CA GLY A 51 12.79 -0.32 5.39
C GLY A 51 12.56 1.12 4.92
N ALA A 52 11.66 1.87 5.56
CA ALA A 52 11.47 3.28 5.21
C ALA A 52 12.70 4.11 5.63
N PRO A 53 13.39 4.79 4.70
CA PRO A 53 14.61 5.54 4.96
C PRO A 53 14.29 6.94 5.50
N ILE A 54 13.69 6.98 6.70
CA ILE A 54 13.20 8.21 7.35
C ILE A 54 14.27 8.77 8.27
N GLU A 55 14.60 10.05 8.09
CA GLU A 55 15.47 10.81 8.99
C GLU A 55 14.78 12.06 9.51
N TYR A 56 15.13 12.48 10.72
CA TYR A 56 14.70 13.78 11.25
C TYR A 56 15.77 14.82 10.99
N ARG A 57 15.46 15.82 10.17
CA ARG A 57 16.37 16.92 9.85
C ARG A 57 16.12 18.09 10.79
N ILE A 58 17.10 18.38 11.65
CA ILE A 58 17.02 19.46 12.65
C ILE A 58 16.90 20.83 11.97
N SER A 59 17.65 21.07 10.89
CA SER A 59 17.69 22.36 10.20
C SER A 59 16.34 22.79 9.62
N SER A 60 15.53 21.83 9.18
CA SER A 60 14.19 22.07 8.61
C SER A 60 13.06 21.70 9.57
N GLN A 61 13.40 21.25 10.78
CA GLN A 61 12.48 20.67 11.77
C GLN A 61 11.44 19.77 11.11
N SER A 62 11.87 18.77 10.34
CA SER A 62 10.95 17.92 9.59
C SER A 62 11.52 16.51 9.42
N TYR A 63 10.64 15.52 9.39
CA TYR A 63 10.99 14.20 8.88
C TYR A 63 11.08 14.25 7.36
N VAL A 64 12.08 13.56 6.82
CA VAL A 64 12.37 13.50 5.38
C VAL A 64 12.75 12.07 4.99
N TYR A 65 12.41 11.69 3.75
CA TYR A 65 12.98 10.50 3.13
C TYR A 65 14.35 10.83 2.53
N THR A 66 15.33 9.93 2.69
CA THR A 66 16.66 10.11 2.10
C THR A 66 16.76 9.62 0.65
N CYS A 67 15.78 8.86 0.16
CA CYS A 67 15.61 8.49 -1.23
C CYS A 67 14.13 8.49 -1.64
N ASP A 68 13.85 8.22 -2.91
CA ASP A 68 12.47 8.12 -3.41
C ASP A 68 11.80 6.87 -2.87
N VAL A 69 10.65 7.06 -2.21
CA VAL A 69 9.92 6.02 -1.49
C VAL A 69 8.45 6.05 -1.91
N ALA A 70 7.88 4.86 -2.06
CA ALA A 70 6.45 4.68 -2.21
C ALA A 70 5.96 3.69 -1.15
N PHE A 71 5.05 4.14 -0.28
CA PHE A 71 4.44 3.28 0.73
C PHE A 71 3.25 2.52 0.12
N TYR A 72 3.25 1.19 0.28
CA TYR A 72 2.12 0.35 -0.08
C TYR A 72 1.85 -0.67 1.02
N CYS A 73 0.59 -0.83 1.39
CA CYS A 73 0.14 -1.83 2.34
C CYS A 73 -1.13 -2.49 1.81
N GLY A 74 -1.10 -3.81 1.62
CA GLY A 74 -2.26 -4.57 1.14
C GLY A 74 -1.88 -5.75 0.26
N PHE A 75 -2.89 -6.27 -0.44
CA PHE A 75 -2.73 -7.39 -1.36
C PHE A 75 -2.57 -6.90 -2.80
N TYR A 76 -1.62 -7.48 -3.52
CA TYR A 76 -1.50 -7.31 -4.96
C TYR A 76 -2.13 -8.51 -5.66
N ALA A 77 -3.32 -8.32 -6.21
CA ALA A 77 -3.97 -9.31 -7.05
C ALA A 77 -3.43 -9.21 -8.48
N LYS A 78 -2.52 -10.12 -8.86
CA LYS A 78 -2.11 -10.31 -10.25
C LYS A 78 -3.04 -11.34 -10.90
N LYS A 79 -3.59 -11.03 -12.07
CA LYS A 79 -4.30 -12.03 -12.87
C LYS A 79 -3.27 -13.02 -13.42
N LEU A 80 -3.39 -14.27 -13.01
CA LEU A 80 -2.55 -15.36 -13.52
C LEU A 80 -2.90 -15.61 -14.99
N SER A 81 -1.88 -15.75 -15.82
CA SER A 81 -2.01 -16.23 -17.20
C SER A 81 -2.54 -17.68 -17.22
N GLY A 82 -3.05 -18.13 -18.37
CA GLY A 82 -3.55 -19.51 -18.51
C GLY A 82 -2.47 -20.57 -18.22
N GLU A 83 -1.20 -20.24 -18.43
CA GLU A 83 -0.05 -21.09 -18.10
C GLU A 83 0.26 -21.09 -16.60
N GLU A 84 0.27 -19.91 -15.97
CA GLU A 84 0.46 -19.80 -14.51
C GLU A 84 -0.66 -20.51 -13.74
N LEU A 85 -1.91 -20.42 -14.19
CA LEU A 85 -3.05 -21.14 -13.60
C LEU A 85 -2.91 -22.66 -13.67
N GLN A 86 -2.32 -23.19 -14.75
CA GLN A 86 -2.06 -24.62 -14.90
C GLN A 86 -0.97 -25.10 -13.95
N ALA A 87 -0.01 -24.23 -13.61
CA ALA A 87 1.08 -24.55 -12.69
C ALA A 87 0.67 -24.54 -11.21
N VAL A 88 -0.29 -23.69 -10.79
CA VAL A 88 -0.82 -23.71 -9.41
C VAL A 88 -1.88 -24.79 -9.16
N ASN A 89 -2.56 -25.27 -10.20
CA ASN A 89 -3.50 -26.38 -10.06
C ASN A 89 -2.74 -27.70 -9.99
N GLY A 90 -2.35 -28.08 -8.77
CA GLY A 90 -1.74 -29.38 -8.45
C GLY A 90 -2.65 -30.57 -8.80
N GLY A 91 -2.69 -30.93 -10.09
CA GLY A 91 -3.26 -32.18 -10.58
C GLY A 91 -4.69 -32.15 -11.16
N PHE A 92 -5.28 -31.00 -11.50
CA PHE A 92 -6.55 -31.00 -12.26
C PHE A 92 -6.28 -31.11 -13.77
N ALA A 93 -5.75 -32.26 -14.19
CA ALA A 93 -5.54 -32.56 -15.59
C ALA A 93 -6.89 -32.81 -16.29
N LYS A 94 -7.15 -32.03 -17.35
CA LYS A 94 -8.10 -32.32 -18.44
C LYS A 94 -9.60 -32.37 -18.07
N PHE A 95 -10.25 -31.21 -18.01
CA PHE A 95 -11.63 -31.09 -18.53
C PHE A 95 -11.63 -30.16 -19.74
N LYS A 96 -11.16 -30.68 -20.87
CA LYS A 96 -11.40 -30.11 -22.19
C LYS A 96 -12.63 -30.82 -22.77
N THR A 97 -13.82 -30.41 -22.36
CA THR A 97 -15.03 -30.77 -23.10
C THR A 97 -16.14 -29.79 -22.78
N LEU A 98 -16.59 -29.06 -23.82
CA LEU A 98 -17.90 -28.40 -23.91
C LEU A 98 -18.04 -27.19 -22.98
N THR A 99 -17.92 -25.96 -23.46
CA THR A 99 -18.93 -25.35 -24.32
C THR A 99 -18.30 -24.35 -25.29
N ASN A 100 -18.15 -24.77 -26.53
CA ASN A 100 -18.37 -23.85 -27.64
C ASN A 100 -19.87 -23.90 -27.96
N ILE A 101 -20.39 -22.82 -28.57
CA ILE A 101 -21.73 -22.67 -29.21
C ILE A 101 -22.73 -21.80 -28.41
N ASN A 102 -22.63 -20.47 -28.64
CA ASN A 102 -23.71 -19.56 -29.12
C ASN A 102 -23.52 -18.13 -28.57
N THR A 103 -22.99 -17.16 -29.35
CA THR A 103 -23.72 -16.22 -30.24
C THR A 103 -24.73 -15.38 -29.43
N MET A 104 -24.58 -14.07 -29.24
CA MET A 104 -24.90 -13.02 -30.24
C MET A 104 -24.30 -11.64 -29.88
N GLN A 105 -23.62 -11.04 -30.88
CA GLN A 105 -23.77 -9.66 -31.41
C GLN A 105 -23.68 -8.48 -30.42
N GLY A 106 -22.85 -7.45 -30.62
CA GLY A 106 -22.49 -6.79 -31.86
C GLY A 106 -22.94 -5.32 -31.79
N LEU A 107 -21.96 -4.41 -31.79
CA LEU A 107 -22.00 -2.98 -32.17
C LEU A 107 -23.23 -2.12 -31.81
N SER A 108 -23.03 -1.18 -30.89
CA SER A 108 -23.74 0.10 -30.91
C SER A 108 -23.02 1.06 -31.87
N LEU A 109 -23.65 1.38 -33.00
CA LEU A 109 -23.40 2.63 -33.71
C LEU A 109 -24.72 3.13 -34.32
N LYS A 110 -25.07 4.33 -33.88
CA LYS A 110 -26.15 5.21 -34.33
C LYS A 110 -26.25 5.30 -35.86
N LYS A 111 -27.47 5.20 -36.39
CA LYS A 111 -28.23 6.31 -37.00
C LYS A 111 -29.68 5.89 -37.24
#